data_AF-A0AA47EE41-F1
#
_entry.id   AF-A0AA47EE41-F1
#
_cell.length_a   1.000
_cell.length_b   1.000
_cell.length_c   1.000
_cell.angle_alpha   90.00
_cell.angle_beta   90.00
_cell.angle_gamma   90.00
#
_symmetry.space_group_name_H-M   'P 1'
#
loop_
_entity.id
_entity.type
_entity.pdbx_description
1 polymer ?
#
loop_
_entity_poly.entity_id
_entity_poly.type
_entity_poly.pdbx_seq_one_letter_code
_entity_poly.pdbx_strand_id
1 'polypeptide(L)'
;MKFIAGVDVGNSTTEVAIADIENGLNFVSSSLSKTTGIKGTLDNVVGILNSLTDACKKINIELSALDSICINEATPVIGDVAMETITETIITESTMIGHNPDTPGGLGIGIGKTVYIDEIVNLHSMEDVICIIPKSVDFETAAMRINNALDNNVKINGLIVQADDGVIISNRLRKVIPIVDEVSLIEKVPMGMIAAVEVASPGSNITVLSNPYGLATIFSLTPDETKHIIPVARALIGNKSAVVIRTPEGDVKERTIPSGNLILFGKQEKKVGIEEGAVKIMKALRDAWPINDVVGESGTNVGGMIERVKQVMGQLTKQKSCEIKIQDILAVDTFVPQKVNGGIAGEFALENAVALAAMVKTSRLPMESIARKLEQETGIKVIIGGVEANMAVLGALTTPGTDRPMVILDLGGGSTDSAFISKTGDVKSIHHAGAGEMVTMLINSELGIDDYNLAEDIKKYPLAKVESLFNIRYEDGSVCFFQKPLSASIFARNVVVKENEMVPVHSKHSIDKIRIVRREAKKKIFITNVVRALQDIAPGNNLRAIEFVVLVGGSALDFEIPEMISDELSHYGIVCGSGNIRAKEGPRNAVATGLVISYYNSLKGI
;
A
#
# COMPACT_ATOMS: atom_id res chain seq x y z
N MET A 1 -9.19 22.37 -44.48
CA MET A 1 -8.66 21.70 -43.28
C MET A 1 -9.57 20.55 -42.95
N LYS A 2 -9.03 19.38 -42.67
CA LYS A 2 -9.82 18.18 -42.36
C LYS A 2 -9.40 17.65 -41.00
N PHE A 3 -10.22 17.87 -39.98
CA PHE A 3 -9.87 17.58 -38.60
C PHE A 3 -10.45 16.24 -38.13
N ILE A 4 -9.60 15.42 -37.52
CA ILE A 4 -10.00 14.17 -36.88
C ILE A 4 -9.61 14.21 -35.42
N ALA A 5 -10.50 13.73 -34.56
CA ALA A 5 -10.22 13.48 -33.16
C ALA A 5 -10.09 11.98 -32.90
N GLY A 6 -8.99 11.56 -32.26
CA GLY A 6 -8.88 10.27 -31.59
C GLY A 6 -9.19 10.42 -30.12
N VAL A 7 -10.06 9.57 -29.59
CA VAL A 7 -10.54 9.60 -28.21
C VAL A 7 -10.28 8.25 -27.58
N ASP A 8 -9.47 8.25 -26.53
CA ASP A 8 -9.24 7.11 -25.68
C ASP A 8 -10.06 7.23 -24.40
N VAL A 9 -10.93 6.25 -24.16
CA VAL A 9 -11.70 6.12 -22.92
C VAL A 9 -11.01 5.10 -22.02
N GLY A 10 -10.12 5.57 -21.15
CA GLY A 10 -9.45 4.76 -20.14
C GLY A 10 -10.28 4.57 -18.86
N ASN A 11 -9.77 3.74 -17.95
CA ASN A 11 -10.41 3.49 -16.65
C ASN A 11 -10.43 4.73 -15.74
N SER A 12 -9.36 5.53 -15.78
CA SER A 12 -9.23 6.72 -14.93
C SER A 12 -9.27 8.03 -15.72
N THR A 13 -8.84 8.01 -16.98
CA THR A 13 -8.67 9.19 -17.82
C THR A 13 -9.29 9.02 -19.20
N THR A 14 -9.93 10.09 -19.69
CA THR A 14 -10.38 10.22 -21.08
C THR A 14 -9.47 11.19 -21.82
N GLU A 15 -8.77 10.68 -22.83
CA GLU A 15 -7.69 11.39 -23.53
C GLU A 15 -8.07 11.65 -24.99
N VAL A 16 -7.75 12.84 -25.50
CA VAL A 16 -8.08 13.24 -26.87
C VAL A 16 -6.82 13.69 -27.62
N ALA A 17 -6.75 13.36 -28.90
CA ALA A 17 -5.76 13.85 -29.86
C ALA A 17 -6.48 14.39 -31.10
N ILE A 18 -6.22 15.63 -31.50
CA ILE A 18 -6.75 16.21 -32.75
C ILE A 18 -5.62 16.38 -33.75
N ALA A 19 -5.85 15.98 -34.99
CA ALA A 19 -4.96 16.22 -36.12
C ALA A 19 -5.69 16.82 -37.31
N ASP A 20 -4.99 17.67 -38.05
CA ASP A 20 -5.33 18.04 -39.43
C ASP A 20 -4.70 17.01 -40.37
N ILE A 21 -5.50 16.46 -41.28
CA ILE A 21 -5.06 15.45 -42.25
C ILE A 21 -5.10 15.92 -43.71
N GLU A 22 -5.44 17.19 -43.97
CA GLU A 22 -5.62 17.69 -45.34
C GLU A 22 -4.34 17.60 -46.18
N ASN A 23 -3.19 17.97 -45.60
CA ASN A 23 -1.90 18.05 -46.30
C ASN A 23 -0.82 17.12 -45.72
N GLY A 24 -1.23 16.10 -44.97
CA GLY A 24 -0.32 15.29 -44.16
C GLY A 24 -0.89 15.07 -42.76
N LEU A 25 -0.35 14.13 -41.99
CA LEU A 25 -0.80 13.89 -40.62
C LEU A 25 -0.11 14.88 -39.67
N ASN A 26 -0.83 15.91 -39.24
CA ASN A 26 -0.32 16.96 -38.35
C ASN A 26 -1.15 17.05 -37.07
N PHE A 27 -0.58 16.64 -35.93
CA PHE A 27 -1.24 16.74 -34.63
C PHE A 27 -1.26 18.18 -34.10
N VAL A 28 -2.45 18.74 -33.91
CA VAL A 28 -2.66 20.16 -33.57
C VAL A 28 -3.05 20.38 -32.11
N SER A 29 -3.73 19.43 -31.46
CA SER A 29 -4.22 19.60 -30.08
C SER A 29 -4.35 18.27 -29.34
N SER A 30 -4.34 18.34 -28.01
CA SER A 30 -4.66 17.23 -27.11
C SER A 30 -5.37 17.73 -25.87
N SER A 31 -6.12 16.85 -25.21
CA SER A 31 -6.72 17.11 -23.90
C SER A 31 -6.82 15.83 -23.07
N LEU A 32 -7.04 16.02 -21.78
CA LEU A 32 -7.10 14.99 -20.76
C LEU A 32 -8.16 15.42 -19.74
N SER A 33 -9.07 14.52 -19.41
CA SER A 33 -9.99 14.70 -18.28
C SER A 33 -10.14 13.39 -17.50
N LYS A 34 -10.76 13.47 -16.32
CA LYS A 34 -11.11 12.27 -15.54
C LYS A 34 -12.28 11.55 -16.21
N THR A 35 -12.18 10.22 -16.35
CA THR A 35 -13.28 9.41 -16.90
C THR A 35 -14.53 9.58 -16.03
N THR A 36 -15.67 9.84 -16.68
CA THR A 36 -16.98 9.97 -16.02
C THR A 36 -17.67 8.61 -15.97
N GLY A 37 -17.92 8.08 -14.77
CA GLY A 37 -18.48 6.74 -14.60
C GLY A 37 -17.46 5.63 -14.86
N ILE A 38 -17.94 4.41 -15.12
CA ILE A 38 -17.08 3.24 -15.39
C ILE A 38 -16.76 3.18 -16.90
N LYS A 39 -15.56 2.74 -17.27
CA LYS A 39 -15.16 2.55 -18.69
C LYS A 39 -16.17 1.66 -19.41
N GLY A 40 -16.74 2.16 -20.51
CA GLY A 40 -17.75 1.50 -21.32
C GLY A 40 -19.20 1.84 -20.94
N THR A 41 -19.48 2.75 -20.00
CA THR A 41 -20.86 3.19 -19.72
C THR A 41 -21.23 4.45 -20.50
N LEU A 42 -22.55 4.70 -20.64
CA LEU A 42 -23.05 5.92 -21.29
C LEU A 42 -22.64 7.20 -20.55
N ASP A 43 -22.29 7.11 -19.27
CA ASP A 43 -21.76 8.24 -18.50
C ASP A 43 -20.46 8.77 -19.09
N ASN A 44 -19.70 7.94 -19.82
CA ASN A 44 -18.45 8.35 -20.46
C ASN A 44 -18.66 9.41 -21.54
N VAL A 45 -19.86 9.48 -22.16
CA VAL A 45 -20.16 10.46 -23.23
C VAL A 45 -19.92 11.89 -22.74
N VAL A 46 -20.30 12.20 -21.50
CA VAL A 46 -20.10 13.53 -20.90
C VAL A 46 -18.60 13.86 -20.81
N GLY A 47 -17.79 12.93 -20.30
CA GLY A 47 -16.33 13.10 -20.21
C GLY A 47 -15.67 13.24 -21.58
N ILE A 48 -16.11 12.46 -22.57
CA ILE A 48 -15.64 12.55 -23.97
C ILE A 48 -15.93 13.93 -24.55
N LEU A 49 -17.17 14.42 -24.42
CA LEU A 49 -17.57 15.73 -24.93
C LEU A 49 -16.80 16.87 -24.28
N ASN A 50 -16.59 16.81 -22.96
CA ASN A 50 -15.78 17.79 -22.25
C ASN A 50 -14.34 17.80 -22.77
N SER A 51 -13.69 16.63 -22.86
CA SER A 51 -12.33 16.53 -23.40
C SER A 51 -12.25 17.02 -24.86
N LEU A 52 -13.18 16.65 -25.72
CA LEU A 52 -13.23 17.10 -27.12
C LEU A 52 -13.36 18.62 -27.20
N THR A 53 -14.30 19.19 -26.44
CA THR A 53 -14.52 20.64 -26.37
C THR A 53 -13.25 21.36 -25.95
N ASP A 54 -12.55 20.87 -24.93
CA ASP A 54 -11.32 21.48 -24.44
C ASP A 54 -10.18 21.37 -25.45
N ALA A 55 -10.07 20.26 -26.19
CA ALA A 55 -9.10 20.12 -27.26
C ALA A 55 -9.40 21.07 -28.45
N CYS A 56 -10.67 21.22 -28.84
CA CYS A 56 -11.12 22.13 -29.89
C CYS A 56 -10.88 23.61 -29.52
N LYS A 57 -11.15 24.00 -28.27
CA LYS A 57 -10.91 25.35 -27.76
C LYS A 57 -9.45 25.77 -27.89
N LYS A 58 -8.49 24.87 -27.64
CA LYS A 58 -7.04 25.17 -27.76
C LYS A 58 -6.61 25.59 -29.17
N ILE A 59 -7.37 25.21 -30.19
CA ILE A 59 -7.11 25.53 -31.60
C ILE A 59 -8.19 26.47 -32.18
N ASN A 60 -9.04 27.05 -31.33
CA ASN A 60 -10.10 28.00 -31.69
C ASN A 60 -11.06 27.47 -32.77
N ILE A 61 -11.45 26.19 -32.69
CA ILE A 61 -12.49 25.62 -33.55
C ILE A 61 -13.70 25.18 -32.72
N GLU A 62 -14.86 25.15 -33.35
CA GLU A 62 -16.06 24.52 -32.80
C GLU A 62 -16.01 23.01 -32.98
N LEU A 63 -16.72 22.28 -32.11
CA LEU A 63 -16.81 20.82 -32.16
C LEU A 63 -17.33 20.32 -33.52
N SER A 64 -18.29 21.04 -34.12
CA SER A 64 -18.87 20.75 -35.44
C SER A 64 -17.89 20.87 -36.61
N ALA A 65 -16.70 21.44 -36.40
CA ALA A 65 -15.64 21.51 -37.41
C ALA A 65 -14.84 20.20 -37.54
N LEU A 66 -15.03 19.22 -36.64
CA LEU A 66 -14.41 17.90 -36.77
C LEU A 66 -15.15 17.08 -37.82
N ASP A 67 -14.40 16.45 -38.73
CA ASP A 67 -14.96 15.57 -39.76
C ASP A 67 -15.33 14.19 -39.21
N SER A 68 -14.55 13.69 -38.25
CA SER A 68 -14.74 12.35 -37.69
C SER A 68 -14.14 12.24 -36.30
N ILE A 69 -14.77 11.43 -35.46
CA ILE A 69 -14.30 11.08 -34.12
C ILE A 69 -14.00 9.57 -34.11
N CYS A 70 -12.78 9.20 -33.79
CA CYS A 70 -12.36 7.81 -33.62
C CYS A 70 -12.29 7.50 -32.13
N ILE A 71 -13.04 6.52 -31.65
CA ILE A 71 -13.01 6.07 -30.24
C ILE A 71 -12.35 4.70 -30.15
N ASN A 72 -11.59 4.40 -29.09
CA ASN A 72 -11.00 3.06 -28.94
C ASN A 72 -12.04 1.96 -28.69
N GLU A 73 -11.70 0.75 -29.11
CA GLU A 73 -12.40 -0.47 -28.69
C GLU A 73 -11.98 -0.81 -27.25
N ALA A 74 -12.58 -0.08 -26.30
CA ALA A 74 -12.34 -0.24 -24.87
C ALA A 74 -12.96 -1.56 -24.37
N THR A 75 -12.11 -2.51 -23.98
CA THR A 75 -12.57 -3.66 -23.20
C THR A 75 -12.64 -3.26 -21.73
N PRO A 76 -13.79 -3.39 -21.04
CA PRO A 76 -13.86 -3.13 -19.61
C PRO A 76 -12.97 -4.10 -18.85
N VAL A 77 -11.99 -3.55 -18.13
CA VAL A 77 -11.12 -4.27 -17.19
C VAL A 77 -11.39 -3.70 -15.81
N ILE A 78 -11.81 -4.56 -14.89
CA ILE A 78 -12.07 -4.19 -13.50
C ILE A 78 -11.11 -4.97 -12.62
N GLY A 79 -10.41 -4.24 -11.76
CA GLY A 79 -9.63 -4.79 -10.67
C GLY A 79 -10.26 -4.46 -9.33
N ASP A 80 -9.99 -5.28 -8.32
CA ASP A 80 -10.18 -4.95 -6.91
C ASP A 80 -9.04 -5.61 -6.11
N VAL A 81 -8.84 -5.12 -4.89
CA VAL A 81 -7.77 -5.54 -4.01
C VAL A 81 -8.33 -5.98 -2.66
N ALA A 82 -7.70 -6.97 -2.04
CA ALA A 82 -8.00 -7.43 -0.71
C ALA A 82 -6.71 -7.81 0.01
N MET A 83 -6.81 -7.96 1.32
CA MET A 83 -5.71 -8.39 2.15
C MET A 83 -6.22 -9.35 3.21
N GLU A 84 -5.43 -10.37 3.51
CA GLU A 84 -5.67 -11.29 4.60
C GLU A 84 -4.48 -11.34 5.54
N THR A 85 -4.73 -11.18 6.83
CA THR A 85 -3.74 -11.48 7.85
C THR A 85 -3.61 -12.99 7.96
N ILE A 86 -2.36 -13.49 8.02
CA ILE A 86 -2.04 -14.93 8.05
C ILE A 86 -1.36 -15.36 9.36
N THR A 87 -0.94 -14.43 10.20
CA THR A 87 -0.45 -14.71 11.56
C THR A 87 -1.20 -13.90 12.61
N GLU A 88 -1.20 -14.40 13.83
CA GLU A 88 -1.61 -13.62 15.00
C GLU A 88 -0.65 -13.85 16.17
N THR A 89 -0.43 -12.78 16.92
CA THR A 89 0.23 -12.80 18.22
C THR A 89 -0.81 -12.74 19.34
N ILE A 90 -0.72 -13.69 20.27
CA ILE A 90 -1.58 -13.76 21.46
C ILE A 90 -0.70 -13.72 22.70
N ILE A 91 -1.03 -12.80 23.62
CA ILE A 91 -0.53 -12.77 25.00
C ILE A 91 -1.55 -13.50 25.87
N THR A 92 -1.11 -14.52 26.62
CA THR A 92 -1.94 -15.23 27.58
C THR A 92 -1.63 -14.78 29.01
N GLU A 93 -2.64 -14.80 29.89
CA GLU A 93 -2.55 -14.42 31.31
C GLU A 93 -1.95 -13.03 31.62
N SER A 94 -1.99 -12.09 30.67
CA SER A 94 -1.37 -10.76 30.83
C SER A 94 0.12 -10.84 31.23
N THR A 95 0.85 -11.84 30.72
CA THR A 95 2.23 -12.14 31.10
C THR A 95 3.24 -11.04 30.68
N MET A 96 2.84 -10.10 29.83
CA MET A 96 3.73 -9.05 29.31
C MET A 96 2.99 -7.71 29.15
N ILE A 97 3.72 -6.62 29.40
CA ILE A 97 3.39 -5.26 29.00
C ILE A 97 4.50 -4.73 28.10
N GLY A 98 4.17 -4.41 26.86
CA GLY A 98 5.14 -4.07 25.82
C GLY A 98 4.80 -2.86 24.96
N HIS A 99 3.88 -1.99 25.41
CA HIS A 99 3.40 -0.83 24.61
C HIS A 99 4.43 0.28 24.43
N ASN A 100 5.51 0.27 25.21
CA ASN A 100 6.66 1.14 25.08
C ASN A 100 6.32 2.64 25.07
N PRO A 101 5.88 3.20 26.22
CA PRO A 101 5.49 4.61 26.33
C PRO A 101 6.63 5.56 25.96
N ASP A 102 6.27 6.77 25.53
CA ASP A 102 7.24 7.79 25.09
C ASP A 102 7.98 8.41 26.30
N THR A 103 7.30 8.51 27.45
CA THR A 103 7.74 9.18 28.69
C THR A 103 7.82 8.26 29.93
N PRO A 104 8.46 7.07 29.88
CA PRO A 104 8.60 6.24 31.07
C PRO A 104 9.41 6.96 32.15
N GLY A 105 9.09 6.68 33.41
CA GLY A 105 9.76 7.28 34.57
C GLY A 105 10.96 6.47 35.04
N GLY A 106 11.97 7.17 35.57
CA GLY A 106 13.15 6.55 36.16
C GLY A 106 13.95 5.68 35.18
N LEU A 107 14.80 4.80 35.72
CA LEU A 107 15.77 4.00 34.97
C LEU A 107 16.10 2.71 35.73
N GLY A 108 16.53 1.69 34.99
CA GLY A 108 17.11 0.46 35.54
C GLY A 108 16.17 -0.73 35.47
N ILE A 109 16.48 -1.75 36.25
CA ILE A 109 15.71 -2.99 36.35
C ILE A 109 15.21 -3.19 37.79
N GLY A 110 13.93 -3.53 37.89
CA GLY A 110 13.24 -3.82 39.14
C GLY A 110 12.60 -5.19 39.08
N ILE A 111 12.78 -5.99 40.13
CA ILE A 111 12.18 -7.32 40.26
C ILE A 111 11.42 -7.34 41.58
N GLY A 112 10.23 -7.92 41.60
CA GLY A 112 9.44 -8.05 42.81
C GLY A 112 8.06 -8.64 42.58
N LYS A 113 7.31 -8.89 43.66
CA LYS A 113 5.90 -9.29 43.58
C LYS A 113 5.01 -8.09 43.28
N THR A 114 4.01 -8.27 42.43
CA THR A 114 3.01 -7.24 42.10
C THR A 114 2.07 -6.99 43.29
N VAL A 115 1.99 -5.74 43.74
CA VAL A 115 1.16 -5.33 44.90
C VAL A 115 0.47 -4.01 44.59
N TYR A 116 -0.79 -3.84 45.05
CA TYR A 116 -1.49 -2.58 44.86
C TYR A 116 -0.94 -1.52 45.81
N ILE A 117 -0.92 -0.27 45.37
CA ILE A 117 -0.43 0.85 46.19
C ILE A 117 -1.13 0.96 47.57
N ASP A 118 -2.40 0.56 47.67
CA ASP A 118 -3.15 0.57 48.93
C ASP A 118 -2.70 -0.54 49.91
N GLU A 119 -2.15 -1.63 49.41
CA GLU A 119 -1.70 -2.78 50.20
C GLU A 119 -0.29 -2.58 50.78
N ILE A 120 0.47 -1.62 50.25
CA ILE A 120 1.84 -1.32 50.67
C ILE A 120 1.94 -1.03 52.17
N VAL A 121 0.93 -0.39 52.76
CA VAL A 121 0.92 0.00 54.17
C VAL A 121 0.94 -1.23 55.10
N ASN A 122 0.48 -2.39 54.62
CA ASN A 122 0.39 -3.62 55.38
C ASN A 122 1.59 -4.57 55.18
N LEU A 123 2.55 -4.21 54.31
CA LEU A 123 3.72 -5.05 54.04
C LEU A 123 4.74 -4.98 55.18
N HIS A 124 5.36 -6.11 55.51
CA HIS A 124 6.46 -6.20 56.48
C HIS A 124 7.80 -6.42 55.75
N SER A 125 8.87 -5.84 56.30
CA SER A 125 9.99 -5.22 55.57
C SER A 125 11.05 -6.14 54.94
N MET A 126 10.69 -7.18 54.19
CA MET A 126 11.70 -8.01 53.50
C MET A 126 11.41 -8.43 52.07
N GLU A 127 10.18 -8.37 51.57
CA GLU A 127 9.87 -8.79 50.19
C GLU A 127 10.15 -7.65 49.19
N ASP A 128 10.77 -8.01 48.06
CA ASP A 128 10.94 -7.13 46.90
C ASP A 128 9.59 -7.02 46.16
N VAL A 129 9.11 -5.80 45.93
CA VAL A 129 7.79 -5.53 45.35
C VAL A 129 7.83 -4.59 44.15
N ILE A 130 6.87 -4.81 43.25
CA ILE A 130 6.53 -3.92 42.14
C ILE A 130 5.13 -3.37 42.44
N CYS A 131 5.02 -2.06 42.58
CA CYS A 131 3.78 -1.42 42.95
C CYS A 131 2.94 -1.05 41.73
N ILE A 132 1.65 -1.36 41.79
CA ILE A 132 0.65 -1.04 40.77
C ILE A 132 -0.17 0.15 41.23
N ILE A 133 -0.22 1.19 40.39
CA ILE A 133 -0.81 2.50 40.70
C ILE A 133 -1.96 2.76 39.72
N PRO A 134 -3.22 2.63 40.16
CA PRO A 134 -4.37 2.97 39.34
C PRO A 134 -4.54 4.48 39.20
N LYS A 135 -5.25 4.92 38.15
CA LYS A 135 -5.50 6.35 37.86
C LYS A 135 -6.33 7.06 38.95
N SER A 136 -6.98 6.31 39.85
CA SER A 136 -7.70 6.85 41.00
C SER A 136 -6.78 7.46 42.06
N VAL A 137 -5.47 7.14 42.05
CA VAL A 137 -4.50 7.67 43.00
C VAL A 137 -3.72 8.80 42.34
N ASP A 138 -3.79 9.99 42.93
CA ASP A 138 -3.05 11.16 42.49
C ASP A 138 -1.53 10.95 42.57
N PHE A 139 -0.77 11.48 41.60
CA PHE A 139 0.67 11.27 41.50
C PHE A 139 1.46 11.75 42.74
N GLU A 140 1.01 12.82 43.41
CA GLU A 140 1.67 13.34 44.60
C GLU A 140 1.44 12.42 45.79
N THR A 141 0.20 11.94 45.93
CA THR A 141 -0.16 10.93 46.92
C THR A 141 0.61 9.63 46.68
N ALA A 142 0.74 9.22 45.41
CA ALA A 142 1.50 8.04 45.04
C ALA A 142 2.97 8.17 45.46
N ALA A 143 3.66 9.23 45.04
CA ALA A 143 5.06 9.46 45.39
C ALA A 143 5.27 9.53 46.92
N MET A 144 4.36 10.17 47.65
CA MET A 144 4.39 10.24 49.12
C MET A 144 4.31 8.85 49.76
N ARG A 145 3.35 8.02 49.33
CA ARG A 145 3.17 6.66 49.86
C ARG A 145 4.38 5.77 49.57
N ILE A 146 4.93 5.84 48.35
CA ILE A 146 6.13 5.10 47.98
C ILE A 146 7.33 5.53 48.84
N ASN A 147 7.54 6.84 49.03
CA ASN A 147 8.63 7.33 49.89
C ASN A 147 8.47 6.88 51.35
N ASN A 148 7.26 6.96 51.91
CA ASN A 148 6.99 6.48 53.27
C ASN A 148 7.26 4.98 53.42
N ALA A 149 6.92 4.19 52.40
CA ALA A 149 7.20 2.76 52.38
C ALA A 149 8.70 2.46 52.30
N LEU A 150 9.44 3.19 51.47
CA LEU A 150 10.90 3.11 51.40
C LEU A 150 11.56 3.45 52.75
N ASP A 151 11.06 4.48 53.45
CA ASP A 151 11.51 4.86 54.79
C ASP A 151 11.22 3.78 55.85
N ASN A 152 10.13 3.03 55.66
CA ASN A 152 9.76 1.88 56.50
C ASN A 152 10.45 0.56 56.07
N ASN A 153 11.53 0.64 55.30
CA ASN A 153 12.32 -0.50 54.79
C ASN A 153 11.55 -1.48 53.88
N VAL A 154 10.47 -1.06 53.23
CA VAL A 154 9.83 -1.85 52.16
C VAL A 154 10.66 -1.72 50.88
N LYS A 155 11.02 -2.84 50.25
CA LYS A 155 11.86 -2.86 49.04
C LYS A 155 11.02 -2.70 47.78
N ILE A 156 10.73 -1.45 47.42
CA ILE A 156 10.02 -1.13 46.18
C ILE A 156 11.06 -0.97 45.06
N ASN A 157 11.00 -1.87 44.07
CA ASN A 157 12.00 -1.95 43.01
C ASN A 157 11.51 -1.48 41.64
N GLY A 158 10.20 -1.30 41.45
CA GLY A 158 9.64 -0.76 40.22
C GLY A 158 8.17 -0.41 40.37
N LEU A 159 7.64 0.41 39.46
CA LEU A 159 6.23 0.83 39.45
C LEU A 159 5.58 0.56 38.09
N ILE A 160 4.29 0.24 38.12
CA ILE A 160 3.42 0.16 36.95
C ILE A 160 2.27 1.14 37.17
N VAL A 161 2.08 2.10 36.27
CA VAL A 161 1.18 3.24 36.44
C VAL A 161 0.17 3.32 35.30
N GLN A 162 -1.09 3.56 35.62
CA GLN A 162 -2.16 3.69 34.61
C GLN A 162 -2.16 5.07 33.91
N ALA A 163 -1.87 6.14 34.65
CA ALA A 163 -1.81 7.50 34.12
C ALA A 163 -0.43 7.82 33.52
N ASP A 164 -0.35 8.85 32.67
CA ASP A 164 0.90 9.42 32.11
C ASP A 164 1.60 10.30 33.17
N ASP A 165 1.96 9.68 34.30
CA ASP A 165 2.55 10.33 35.47
C ASP A 165 3.93 9.75 35.83
N GLY A 166 4.49 8.87 35.01
CA GLY A 166 5.71 8.12 35.34
C GLY A 166 6.89 9.03 35.69
N VAL A 167 7.16 10.03 34.85
CA VAL A 167 8.21 11.03 35.09
C VAL A 167 7.92 11.89 36.33
N ILE A 168 6.66 12.28 36.53
CA ILE A 168 6.23 13.17 37.61
C ILE A 168 6.41 12.50 38.97
N ILE A 169 6.06 11.22 39.05
CA ILE A 169 6.28 10.37 40.22
C ILE A 169 7.78 10.18 40.43
N SER A 170 8.52 9.77 39.40
CA SER A 170 9.97 9.51 39.48
C SER A 170 10.75 10.68 40.09
N ASN A 171 10.46 11.90 39.64
CA ASN A 171 11.12 13.13 40.11
C ASN A 171 10.89 13.44 41.60
N ARG A 172 9.93 12.79 42.25
CA ARG A 172 9.56 12.99 43.66
C ARG A 172 9.98 11.82 44.56
N LEU A 173 10.56 10.76 43.99
CA LEU A 173 11.04 9.62 44.77
C LEU A 173 12.45 9.89 45.31
N ARG A 174 12.74 9.39 46.53
CA ARG A 174 14.07 9.47 47.13
C ARG A 174 15.10 8.57 46.45
N LYS A 175 14.63 7.53 45.76
CA LYS A 175 15.44 6.55 45.02
C LYS A 175 14.90 6.46 43.59
N VAL A 176 15.80 6.47 42.61
CA VAL A 176 15.44 6.21 41.22
C VAL A 176 15.09 4.74 41.06
N ILE A 177 13.87 4.48 40.58
CA ILE A 177 13.35 3.15 40.26
C ILE A 177 12.69 3.20 38.87
N PRO A 178 12.69 2.09 38.11
CA PRO A 178 12.02 2.02 36.82
C PRO A 178 10.50 2.08 36.95
N ILE A 179 9.87 2.89 36.12
CA ILE A 179 8.42 3.13 36.10
C ILE A 179 7.91 3.00 34.66
N VAL A 180 6.99 2.06 34.45
CA VAL A 180 6.22 1.95 33.20
C VAL A 180 4.85 2.54 33.42
N ASP A 181 4.50 3.57 32.65
CA ASP A 181 3.25 4.31 32.73
C ASP A 181 2.35 4.05 31.52
N GLU A 182 1.20 4.74 31.46
CA GLU A 182 0.17 4.61 30.40
C GLU A 182 -0.38 3.17 30.22
N VAL A 183 -0.34 2.34 31.26
CA VAL A 183 -0.89 0.98 31.20
C VAL A 183 -2.42 1.04 31.26
N SER A 184 -3.05 1.03 30.08
CA SER A 184 -4.49 1.31 29.94
C SER A 184 -5.41 0.40 30.79
N LEU A 185 -5.20 -0.92 30.78
CA LEU A 185 -5.98 -1.91 31.53
C LEU A 185 -5.22 -2.40 32.76
N ILE A 186 -4.88 -1.48 33.66
CA ILE A 186 -4.11 -1.75 34.88
C ILE A 186 -4.78 -2.81 35.78
N GLU A 187 -6.10 -2.88 35.76
CA GLU A 187 -6.90 -3.82 36.55
C GLU A 187 -6.72 -5.29 36.12
N LYS A 188 -6.19 -5.52 34.92
CA LYS A 188 -5.89 -6.86 34.39
C LYS A 188 -4.48 -7.34 34.72
N VAL A 189 -3.67 -6.53 35.39
CA VAL A 189 -2.33 -6.92 35.84
C VAL A 189 -2.47 -7.97 36.95
N PRO A 190 -1.86 -9.17 36.82
CA PRO A 190 -1.91 -10.20 37.85
C PRO A 190 -1.25 -9.73 39.15
N MET A 191 -1.96 -9.87 40.27
CA MET A 191 -1.48 -9.49 41.61
C MET A 191 -0.78 -10.66 42.32
N GLY A 192 0.19 -10.37 43.19
CA GLY A 192 0.93 -11.37 43.96
C GLY A 192 1.92 -12.20 43.14
N MET A 193 2.10 -11.89 41.85
CA MET A 193 2.97 -12.61 40.93
C MET A 193 4.35 -11.95 40.85
N ILE A 194 5.40 -12.75 40.60
CA ILE A 194 6.74 -12.20 40.38
C ILE A 194 6.75 -11.49 39.03
N ALA A 195 7.12 -10.21 39.02
CA ALA A 195 7.27 -9.42 37.83
C ALA A 195 8.67 -8.80 37.75
N ALA A 196 9.01 -8.34 36.56
CA ALA A 196 10.22 -7.61 36.26
C ALA A 196 9.87 -6.41 35.40
N VAL A 197 10.36 -5.23 35.78
CA VAL A 197 10.18 -3.95 35.09
C VAL A 197 11.56 -3.47 34.66
N GLU A 198 11.75 -3.15 33.38
CA GLU A 198 13.00 -2.58 32.87
C GLU A 198 12.69 -1.28 32.12
N VAL A 199 13.46 -0.23 32.42
CA VAL A 199 13.43 1.06 31.72
C VAL A 199 14.85 1.46 31.36
N ALA A 200 15.11 1.58 30.06
CA ALA A 200 16.41 1.97 29.51
C ALA A 200 16.59 3.50 29.49
N SER A 201 17.85 3.93 29.44
CA SER A 201 18.21 5.34 29.25
C SER A 201 17.69 5.89 27.91
N PRO A 202 17.40 7.20 27.81
CA PRO A 202 17.00 7.82 26.55
C PRO A 202 18.00 7.51 25.43
N GLY A 203 17.51 7.04 24.28
CA GLY A 203 18.33 6.64 23.14
C GLY A 203 18.93 5.23 23.22
N SER A 204 18.58 4.45 24.25
CA SER A 204 18.96 3.03 24.40
C SER A 204 17.72 2.15 24.53
N ASN A 205 17.90 0.84 24.35
CA ASN A 205 16.84 -0.15 24.47
C ASN A 205 17.08 -1.05 25.67
N ILE A 206 16.03 -1.72 26.15
CA ILE A 206 16.13 -2.73 27.18
C ILE A 206 16.98 -3.91 26.69
N THR A 207 17.73 -4.52 27.60
CA THR A 207 18.68 -5.59 27.26
C THR A 207 18.48 -6.86 28.08
N VAL A 208 17.77 -6.77 29.21
CA VAL A 208 17.55 -7.93 30.08
C VAL A 208 16.25 -8.63 29.72
N LEU A 209 15.13 -7.91 29.65
CA LEU A 209 13.81 -8.49 29.33
C LEU A 209 13.69 -8.88 27.85
N SER A 210 14.45 -8.24 26.96
CA SER A 210 14.54 -8.59 25.54
C SER A 210 15.45 -9.80 25.26
N ASN A 211 16.09 -10.35 26.31
CA ASN A 211 16.99 -11.49 26.21
C ASN A 211 16.37 -12.71 26.93
N PRO A 212 16.16 -13.85 26.25
CA PRO A 212 15.63 -15.06 26.88
C PRO A 212 16.43 -15.50 28.12
N TYR A 213 17.76 -15.36 28.10
CA TYR A 213 18.59 -15.69 29.25
C TYR A 213 18.52 -14.66 30.38
N GLY A 214 18.20 -13.40 30.06
CA GLY A 214 17.92 -12.38 31.07
C GLY A 214 16.65 -12.72 31.85
N LEU A 215 15.58 -13.05 31.14
CA LEU A 215 14.33 -13.55 31.74
C LEU A 215 14.54 -14.86 32.53
N ALA A 216 15.31 -15.80 31.98
CA ALA A 216 15.65 -17.05 32.68
C ALA A 216 16.40 -16.80 33.99
N THR A 217 17.30 -15.81 34.01
CA THR A 217 18.05 -15.41 35.21
C THR A 217 17.13 -14.78 36.26
N ILE A 218 16.25 -13.87 35.85
CA ILE A 218 15.33 -13.16 36.74
C ILE A 218 14.32 -14.11 37.37
N PHE A 219 13.71 -14.96 36.56
CA PHE A 219 12.65 -15.86 37.01
C PHE A 219 13.15 -17.24 37.43
N SER A 220 14.47 -17.48 37.40
CA SER A 220 15.07 -18.79 37.71
C SER A 220 14.40 -19.93 36.92
N LEU A 221 14.28 -19.74 35.60
CA LEU A 221 13.60 -20.68 34.71
C LEU A 221 14.48 -21.90 34.42
N THR A 222 13.82 -23.04 34.23
CA THR A 222 14.44 -24.24 33.70
C THR A 222 14.79 -24.07 32.21
N PRO A 223 15.68 -24.92 31.64
CA PRO A 223 15.99 -24.88 30.21
C PRO A 223 14.77 -25.06 29.30
N ASP A 224 13.79 -25.85 29.72
CA ASP A 224 12.57 -26.04 28.93
C ASP A 224 11.62 -24.85 29.04
N GLU A 225 11.39 -24.27 30.22
CA GLU A 225 10.66 -23.00 30.37
C GLU A 225 11.34 -21.86 29.57
N THR A 226 12.67 -21.83 29.53
CA THR A 226 13.45 -20.83 28.79
C THR A 226 13.17 -20.88 27.27
N LYS A 227 12.86 -22.05 26.71
CA LYS A 227 12.46 -22.16 25.30
C LYS A 227 11.08 -21.55 25.03
N HIS A 228 10.17 -21.65 25.98
CA HIS A 228 8.80 -21.14 25.84
C HIS A 228 8.75 -19.62 25.88
N ILE A 229 9.62 -18.95 26.63
CA ILE A 229 9.66 -17.48 26.73
C ILE A 229 10.38 -16.77 25.57
N ILE A 230 10.88 -17.49 24.55
CA ILE A 230 11.56 -16.88 23.39
C ILE A 230 10.68 -15.83 22.69
N PRO A 231 9.39 -16.09 22.42
CA PRO A 231 8.54 -15.09 21.78
C PRO A 231 8.33 -13.85 22.66
N VAL A 232 8.30 -14.02 24.00
CA VAL A 232 8.19 -12.92 24.97
C VAL A 232 9.38 -11.98 24.81
N ALA A 233 10.60 -12.51 24.92
CA ALA A 233 11.81 -11.71 24.77
C ALA A 233 11.89 -11.03 23.40
N ARG A 234 11.52 -11.76 22.34
CA ARG A 234 11.56 -11.25 20.97
C ARG A 234 10.59 -10.09 20.73
N ALA A 235 9.38 -10.15 21.30
CA ALA A 235 8.39 -9.09 21.18
C ALA A 235 8.82 -7.78 21.88
N LEU A 236 9.76 -7.85 22.82
CA LEU A 236 10.28 -6.71 23.55
C LEU A 236 11.58 -6.12 22.96
N ILE A 237 12.09 -6.69 21.87
CA ILE A 237 13.30 -6.19 21.21
C ILE A 237 13.04 -4.79 20.66
N GLY A 238 13.94 -3.86 21.00
CA GLY A 238 13.86 -2.47 20.54
C GLY A 238 13.03 -1.56 21.45
N ASN A 239 12.36 -2.10 22.48
CA ASN A 239 11.62 -1.30 23.44
C ASN A 239 12.58 -0.54 24.37
N LYS A 240 12.17 0.66 24.76
CA LYS A 240 12.80 1.47 25.82
C LYS A 240 12.34 1.02 27.20
N SER A 241 11.12 0.49 27.32
CA SER A 241 10.63 -0.05 28.58
C SER A 241 9.70 -1.24 28.37
N ALA A 242 9.67 -2.15 29.34
CA ALA A 242 8.78 -3.30 29.34
C ALA A 242 8.51 -3.84 30.74
N VAL A 243 7.44 -4.63 30.86
CA VAL A 243 7.16 -5.45 32.05
C VAL A 243 6.94 -6.90 31.62
N VAL A 244 7.55 -7.84 32.34
CA VAL A 244 7.24 -9.27 32.22
C VAL A 244 6.77 -9.78 33.56
N ILE A 245 5.69 -10.58 33.56
CA ILE A 245 5.04 -11.10 34.75
C ILE A 245 5.03 -12.62 34.64
N ARG A 246 5.65 -13.31 35.60
CA ARG A 246 5.66 -14.76 35.67
C ARG A 246 4.30 -15.25 36.17
N THR A 247 3.50 -15.77 35.25
CA THR A 247 2.24 -16.44 35.57
C THR A 247 2.36 -17.95 35.27
N PRO A 248 1.46 -18.80 35.79
CA PRO A 248 1.58 -20.26 35.68
C PRO A 248 1.53 -20.80 34.24
N GLU A 249 0.66 -20.24 33.39
CA GLU A 249 0.45 -20.67 32.00
C GLU A 249 0.70 -19.52 30.99
N GLY A 250 1.27 -18.41 31.45
CA GLY A 250 1.54 -17.22 30.64
C GLY A 250 2.57 -17.47 29.56
N ASP A 251 2.15 -17.21 28.33
CA ASP A 251 2.97 -17.35 27.14
C ASP A 251 2.59 -16.31 26.08
N VAL A 252 3.53 -16.02 25.19
CA VAL A 252 3.29 -15.26 23.97
C VAL A 252 3.44 -16.20 22.80
N LYS A 253 2.37 -16.39 22.03
CA LYS A 253 2.37 -17.32 20.90
C LYS A 253 2.10 -16.55 19.63
N GLU A 254 3.04 -16.63 18.69
CA GLU A 254 2.82 -16.31 17.30
C GLU A 254 2.39 -17.60 16.60
N ARG A 255 1.24 -17.58 15.90
CA ARG A 255 0.78 -18.72 15.13
C ARG A 255 0.19 -18.30 13.80
N THR A 256 0.27 -19.21 12.83
CA THR A 256 -0.45 -19.09 11.57
C THR A 256 -1.95 -19.27 11.81
N ILE A 257 -2.76 -18.41 11.21
CA ILE A 257 -4.23 -18.47 11.25
C ILE A 257 -4.80 -18.95 9.92
N PRO A 258 -5.95 -19.63 9.91
CA PRO A 258 -6.60 -20.03 8.67
C PRO A 258 -7.15 -18.80 7.95
N SER A 259 -6.61 -18.50 6.77
CA SER A 259 -7.00 -17.32 5.98
C SER A 259 -7.80 -17.69 4.73
N GLY A 260 -8.15 -18.97 4.60
CA GLY A 260 -8.95 -19.53 3.51
C GLY A 260 -8.13 -19.92 2.28
N ASN A 261 -8.82 -20.49 1.29
CA ASN A 261 -8.19 -21.09 0.11
C ASN A 261 -8.56 -20.36 -1.19
N LEU A 262 -7.64 -20.43 -2.16
CA LEU A 262 -7.88 -20.10 -3.55
C LEU A 262 -7.95 -21.38 -4.39
N ILE A 263 -8.93 -21.43 -5.29
CA ILE A 263 -9.04 -22.47 -6.30
C ILE A 263 -8.80 -21.81 -7.67
N LEU A 264 -7.71 -22.23 -8.31
CA LEU A 264 -7.26 -21.76 -9.62
C LEU A 264 -7.69 -22.76 -10.67
N PHE A 265 -8.56 -22.34 -11.59
CA PHE A 265 -9.00 -23.14 -12.72
C PHE A 265 -8.22 -22.71 -13.96
N GLY A 266 -7.29 -23.52 -14.42
CA GLY A 266 -6.53 -23.27 -15.65
C GLY A 266 -6.33 -24.55 -16.45
N LYS A 267 -5.12 -24.78 -16.97
CA LYS A 267 -4.74 -26.07 -17.58
C LYS A 267 -4.88 -27.24 -16.59
N GLN A 268 -4.60 -26.96 -15.32
CA GLN A 268 -4.81 -27.87 -14.20
C GLN A 268 -5.53 -27.11 -13.10
N GLU A 269 -6.42 -27.79 -12.39
CA GLU A 269 -7.00 -27.25 -11.17
C GLU A 269 -5.94 -27.29 -10.05
N LYS A 270 -5.76 -26.17 -9.36
CA LYS A 270 -4.86 -26.05 -8.21
C LYS A 270 -5.60 -25.40 -7.06
N LYS A 271 -5.45 -25.98 -5.86
CA LYS A 271 -5.89 -25.40 -4.60
C LYS A 271 -4.67 -24.97 -3.80
N VAL A 272 -4.68 -23.75 -3.25
CA VAL A 272 -3.59 -23.19 -2.44
C VAL A 272 -4.17 -22.42 -1.26
N GLY A 273 -3.59 -22.61 -0.07
CA GLY A 273 -3.96 -21.84 1.13
C GLY A 273 -3.36 -20.43 1.09
N ILE A 274 -4.12 -19.43 1.53
CA ILE A 274 -3.64 -18.04 1.57
C ILE A 274 -2.52 -17.90 2.62
N GLU A 275 -2.64 -18.64 3.72
CA GLU A 275 -1.67 -18.70 4.81
C GLU A 275 -0.31 -19.29 4.40
N GLU A 276 -0.22 -19.89 3.22
CA GLU A 276 1.02 -20.41 2.68
C GLU A 276 1.93 -19.31 2.07
N GLY A 277 1.42 -18.09 1.92
CA GLY A 277 2.16 -16.91 1.44
C GLY A 277 2.13 -16.71 -0.08
N ALA A 278 2.45 -15.48 -0.50
CA ALA A 278 2.34 -15.02 -1.88
C ALA A 278 3.20 -15.83 -2.86
N VAL A 279 4.41 -16.22 -2.47
CA VAL A 279 5.33 -16.97 -3.34
C VAL A 279 4.71 -18.28 -3.82
N LYS A 280 4.03 -19.01 -2.93
CA LYS A 280 3.37 -20.27 -3.27
C LYS A 280 2.11 -20.05 -4.11
N ILE A 281 1.32 -19.02 -3.81
CA ILE A 281 0.15 -18.62 -4.63
C ILE A 281 0.60 -18.30 -6.06
N MET A 282 1.62 -17.45 -6.21
CA MET A 282 2.13 -17.06 -7.54
C MET A 282 2.77 -18.23 -8.29
N LYS A 283 3.35 -19.21 -7.58
CA LYS A 283 3.81 -20.46 -8.21
C LYS A 283 2.64 -21.31 -8.70
N ALA A 284 1.60 -21.49 -7.89
CA ALA A 284 0.41 -22.23 -8.28
C ALA A 284 -0.29 -21.58 -9.49
N LEU A 285 -0.31 -20.25 -9.55
CA LEU A 285 -0.80 -19.48 -10.70
C LEU A 285 -0.03 -19.79 -11.99
N ARG A 286 1.31 -19.76 -11.94
CA ARG A 286 2.15 -20.10 -13.10
C ARG A 286 1.96 -21.53 -13.56
N ASP A 287 1.84 -22.47 -12.63
CA ASP A 287 1.64 -23.89 -12.95
C ASP A 287 0.27 -24.16 -13.59
N ALA A 288 -0.75 -23.39 -13.21
CA ALA A 288 -2.10 -23.49 -13.78
C ALA A 288 -2.27 -22.72 -15.10
N TRP A 289 -1.34 -21.82 -15.46
CA TRP A 289 -1.48 -20.89 -16.58
C TRP A 289 -1.63 -21.57 -17.97
N PRO A 290 -2.52 -21.06 -18.86
CA PRO A 290 -3.44 -19.93 -18.70
C PRO A 290 -4.62 -20.19 -17.76
N ILE A 291 -5.04 -19.15 -17.05
CA ILE A 291 -6.17 -19.19 -16.12
C ILE A 291 -7.49 -18.95 -16.86
N ASN A 292 -8.48 -19.76 -16.50
CA ASN A 292 -9.87 -19.66 -16.94
C ASN A 292 -10.75 -19.00 -15.87
N ASP A 293 -10.55 -19.29 -14.59
CA ASP A 293 -11.27 -18.67 -13.46
C ASP A 293 -10.45 -18.79 -12.17
N VAL A 294 -10.78 -17.93 -11.20
CA VAL A 294 -10.31 -18.02 -9.81
C VAL A 294 -11.51 -17.88 -8.88
N VAL A 295 -11.55 -18.73 -7.85
CA VAL A 295 -12.56 -18.70 -6.80
C VAL A 295 -11.88 -18.63 -5.45
N GLY A 296 -12.35 -17.74 -4.58
CA GLY A 296 -11.93 -17.64 -3.19
C GLY A 296 -12.95 -18.26 -2.23
N GLU A 297 -12.49 -18.63 -1.05
CA GLU A 297 -13.33 -19.20 0.00
C GLU A 297 -14.35 -18.18 0.54
N SER A 298 -15.62 -18.58 0.66
CA SER A 298 -16.68 -17.71 1.17
C SER A 298 -16.45 -17.32 2.64
N GLY A 299 -16.72 -16.06 2.97
CA GLY A 299 -16.51 -15.52 4.33
C GLY A 299 -15.13 -14.90 4.58
N THR A 300 -14.21 -15.02 3.63
CA THR A 300 -12.90 -14.33 3.65
C THR A 300 -12.97 -12.98 2.93
N ASN A 301 -12.05 -12.07 3.25
CA ASN A 301 -11.86 -10.79 2.55
C ASN A 301 -11.55 -11.02 1.06
N VAL A 302 -10.68 -11.99 0.76
CA VAL A 302 -10.30 -12.34 -0.62
C VAL A 302 -11.46 -12.95 -1.40
N GLY A 303 -12.20 -13.89 -0.80
CA GLY A 303 -13.40 -14.46 -1.43
C GLY A 303 -14.48 -13.41 -1.66
N GLY A 304 -14.71 -12.53 -0.68
CA GLY A 304 -15.62 -11.40 -0.83
C GLY A 304 -15.22 -10.44 -1.95
N MET A 305 -13.92 -10.15 -2.10
CA MET A 305 -13.40 -9.33 -3.18
C MET A 305 -13.61 -9.95 -4.56
N ILE A 306 -13.29 -11.24 -4.73
CA ILE A 306 -13.49 -11.96 -5.99
C ILE A 306 -14.97 -11.89 -6.43
N GLU A 307 -15.90 -12.12 -5.51
CA GLU A 307 -17.34 -12.05 -5.82
C GLU A 307 -17.81 -10.62 -6.12
N ARG A 308 -17.30 -9.60 -5.41
CA ARG A 308 -17.60 -8.19 -5.73
C ARG A 308 -17.17 -7.83 -7.15
N VAL A 309 -15.95 -8.17 -7.55
CA VAL A 309 -15.46 -7.89 -8.92
C VAL A 309 -16.36 -8.57 -9.96
N LYS A 310 -16.73 -9.84 -9.74
CA LYS A 310 -17.66 -10.57 -10.61
C LYS A 310 -19.02 -9.92 -10.68
N GLN A 311 -19.55 -9.45 -9.56
CA GLN A 311 -20.84 -8.78 -9.48
C GLN A 311 -20.84 -7.43 -10.23
N VAL A 312 -19.83 -6.58 -10.01
CA VAL A 312 -19.71 -5.28 -10.68
C VAL A 312 -19.60 -5.48 -12.20
N MET A 313 -18.76 -6.42 -12.65
CA MET A 313 -18.65 -6.73 -14.07
C MET A 313 -19.95 -7.32 -14.63
N GLY A 314 -20.63 -8.20 -13.88
CA GLY A 314 -21.92 -8.77 -14.28
C GLY A 314 -23.00 -7.69 -14.49
N GLN A 315 -23.05 -6.70 -13.60
CA GLN A 315 -23.94 -5.54 -13.74
C GLN A 315 -23.59 -4.71 -14.98
N LEU A 316 -22.30 -4.44 -15.21
CA LEU A 316 -21.83 -3.66 -16.36
C LEU A 316 -22.18 -4.33 -17.70
N THR A 317 -22.00 -5.64 -17.77
CA THR A 317 -22.16 -6.44 -18.99
C THR A 317 -23.57 -7.00 -19.18
N LYS A 318 -24.46 -6.78 -18.20
CA LYS A 318 -25.79 -7.39 -18.11
C LYS A 318 -25.72 -8.92 -18.19
N GLN A 319 -24.72 -9.50 -17.54
CA GLN A 319 -24.47 -10.94 -17.42
C GLN A 319 -24.67 -11.39 -15.98
N LYS A 320 -24.89 -12.69 -15.77
CA LYS A 320 -24.93 -13.25 -14.41
C LYS A 320 -23.50 -13.32 -13.87
N SER A 321 -23.31 -13.04 -12.58
CA SER A 321 -21.98 -13.10 -11.94
C SER A 321 -21.28 -14.45 -12.10
N CYS A 322 -22.03 -15.56 -12.17
CA CYS A 322 -21.46 -16.90 -12.38
C CYS A 322 -20.83 -17.12 -13.76
N GLU A 323 -21.24 -16.33 -14.76
CA GLU A 323 -20.68 -16.32 -16.12
C GLU A 323 -19.39 -15.49 -16.19
N ILE A 324 -19.16 -14.61 -15.20
CA ILE A 324 -17.99 -13.77 -15.11
C ILE A 324 -16.83 -14.54 -14.47
N LYS A 325 -15.65 -14.44 -15.08
CA LYS A 325 -14.47 -15.21 -14.73
C LYS A 325 -13.28 -14.31 -14.41
N ILE A 326 -12.55 -14.63 -13.34
CA ILE A 326 -11.29 -13.96 -13.01
C ILE A 326 -10.21 -14.47 -13.96
N GLN A 327 -9.50 -13.57 -14.63
CA GLN A 327 -8.49 -13.95 -15.63
C GLN A 327 -7.06 -13.90 -15.10
N ASP A 328 -6.81 -13.09 -14.08
CA ASP A 328 -5.52 -13.02 -13.42
C ASP A 328 -5.65 -12.59 -11.95
N ILE A 329 -4.65 -12.97 -11.16
CA ILE A 329 -4.46 -12.48 -9.80
C ILE A 329 -2.99 -12.11 -9.58
N LEU A 330 -2.73 -11.23 -8.62
CA LEU A 330 -1.39 -10.96 -8.08
C LEU A 330 -1.44 -11.06 -6.57
N ALA A 331 -0.57 -11.88 -5.99
CA ALA A 331 -0.40 -12.00 -4.53
C ALA A 331 0.96 -11.44 -4.11
N VAL A 332 0.99 -10.72 -2.98
CA VAL A 332 2.19 -10.09 -2.41
C VAL A 332 2.17 -10.19 -0.89
N ASP A 333 3.31 -10.57 -0.31
CA ASP A 333 3.49 -10.60 1.14
C ASP A 333 3.74 -9.19 1.70
N THR A 334 3.08 -8.90 2.82
CA THR A 334 3.19 -7.62 3.53
C THR A 334 3.07 -7.81 5.04
N PHE A 335 3.23 -6.72 5.78
CA PHE A 335 3.01 -6.67 7.21
C PHE A 335 1.87 -5.71 7.54
N VAL A 336 1.10 -6.02 8.57
CA VAL A 336 0.00 -5.17 9.04
C VAL A 336 0.11 -5.03 10.56
N PRO A 337 0.08 -3.80 11.10
CA PRO A 337 0.00 -3.61 12.54
C PRO A 337 -1.36 -4.12 13.03
N GLN A 338 -1.34 -5.15 13.87
CA GLN A 338 -2.53 -5.70 14.52
C GLN A 338 -2.42 -5.54 16.03
N LYS A 339 -3.56 -5.30 16.66
CA LYS A 339 -3.63 -5.26 18.11
C LYS A 339 -3.38 -6.67 18.65
N VAL A 340 -2.45 -6.79 19.59
CA VAL A 340 -2.11 -8.08 20.20
C VAL A 340 -3.26 -8.52 21.11
N ASN A 341 -3.81 -9.70 20.84
CA ASN A 341 -4.88 -10.27 21.66
C ASN A 341 -4.35 -10.58 23.06
N GLY A 342 -5.06 -10.13 24.10
CA GLY A 342 -4.65 -10.30 25.50
C GLY A 342 -3.64 -9.26 26.01
N GLY A 343 -3.20 -8.33 25.16
CA GLY A 343 -2.44 -7.15 25.60
C GLY A 343 -3.25 -6.25 26.54
N ILE A 344 -2.56 -5.65 27.52
CA ILE A 344 -3.19 -4.84 28.57
C ILE A 344 -2.85 -3.35 28.49
N ALA A 345 -1.90 -2.96 27.63
CA ALA A 345 -1.55 -1.55 27.42
C ALA A 345 -1.80 -1.06 25.98
N GLY A 346 -2.42 -1.89 25.14
CA GLY A 346 -2.71 -1.54 23.76
C GLY A 346 -1.55 -1.88 22.83
N GLU A 347 -0.90 -3.01 23.09
CA GLU A 347 0.22 -3.54 22.32
C GLU A 347 -0.20 -3.83 20.86
N PHE A 348 0.70 -3.51 19.93
CA PHE A 348 0.57 -3.84 18.52
C PHE A 348 1.77 -4.68 18.08
N ALA A 349 1.51 -5.64 17.19
CA ALA A 349 2.54 -6.44 16.52
C ALA A 349 2.36 -6.30 15.01
N LEU A 350 3.47 -6.39 14.28
CA LEU A 350 3.44 -6.49 12.82
C LEU A 350 3.18 -7.95 12.45
N GLU A 351 1.97 -8.24 12.01
CA GLU A 351 1.57 -9.57 11.57
C GLU A 351 1.82 -9.74 10.08
N ASN A 352 2.15 -10.96 9.68
CA ASN A 352 2.26 -11.31 8.28
C ASN A 352 0.87 -11.27 7.63
N ALA A 353 0.82 -10.75 6.42
CA ALA A 353 -0.39 -10.69 5.63
C ALA A 353 -0.10 -10.92 4.14
N VAL A 354 -1.10 -11.41 3.42
CA VAL A 354 -1.07 -11.55 1.96
C VAL A 354 -2.06 -10.58 1.36
N ALA A 355 -1.55 -9.64 0.57
CA ALA A 355 -2.35 -8.77 -0.28
C ALA A 355 -2.59 -9.46 -1.62
N LEU A 356 -3.82 -9.36 -2.15
CA LEU A 356 -4.22 -9.96 -3.41
C LEU A 356 -4.99 -8.96 -4.27
N ALA A 357 -4.60 -8.83 -5.54
CA ALA A 357 -5.39 -8.17 -6.57
C ALA A 357 -6.00 -9.21 -7.50
N ALA A 358 -7.23 -9.00 -7.93
CA ALA A 358 -7.88 -9.81 -8.97
C ALA A 358 -8.31 -8.94 -10.13
N MET A 359 -8.30 -9.50 -11.34
CA MET A 359 -8.71 -8.80 -12.56
C MET A 359 -9.71 -9.63 -13.37
N VAL A 360 -10.75 -8.95 -13.85
CA VAL A 360 -11.75 -9.49 -14.76
C VAL A 360 -11.74 -8.70 -16.06
N LYS A 361 -11.84 -9.44 -17.17
CA LYS A 361 -12.01 -8.90 -18.52
C LYS A 361 -13.19 -9.60 -19.20
N THR A 362 -14.02 -8.84 -19.90
CA THR A 362 -15.18 -9.32 -20.66
C THR A 362 -14.97 -9.16 -22.16
N SER A 363 -15.68 -9.94 -22.99
CA SER A 363 -15.63 -9.84 -24.45
C SER A 363 -16.76 -8.99 -25.06
N ARG A 364 -17.77 -8.59 -24.26
CA ARG A 364 -18.89 -7.78 -24.74
C ARG A 364 -18.57 -6.30 -24.67
N LEU A 365 -18.64 -5.64 -25.83
CA LEU A 365 -18.29 -4.23 -25.99
C LEU A 365 -19.54 -3.34 -25.92
N PRO A 366 -19.72 -2.54 -24.87
CA PRO A 366 -20.76 -1.52 -24.85
C PRO A 366 -20.43 -0.30 -25.73
N MET A 367 -19.27 -0.26 -26.38
CA MET A 367 -18.78 0.90 -27.15
C MET A 367 -19.68 1.30 -28.32
N GLU A 368 -20.45 0.38 -28.92
CA GLU A 368 -21.44 0.74 -29.93
C GLU A 368 -22.51 1.71 -29.40
N SER A 369 -22.90 1.55 -28.13
CA SER A 369 -23.91 2.40 -27.52
C SER A 369 -23.38 3.82 -27.28
N ILE A 370 -22.11 3.93 -26.85
CA ILE A 370 -21.40 5.20 -26.68
C ILE A 370 -21.21 5.88 -28.04
N ALA A 371 -20.75 5.16 -29.06
CA ALA A 371 -20.56 5.69 -30.40
C ALA A 371 -21.85 6.29 -30.98
N ARG A 372 -22.96 5.54 -30.92
CA ARG A 372 -24.27 6.01 -31.41
C ARG A 372 -24.76 7.23 -30.65
N LYS A 373 -24.60 7.25 -29.32
CA LYS A 373 -25.03 8.37 -28.49
C LYS A 373 -24.20 9.62 -28.76
N LEU A 374 -22.89 9.48 -28.91
CA LEU A 374 -21.97 10.56 -29.23
C LEU A 374 -22.24 11.13 -30.64
N GLU A 375 -22.52 10.27 -31.63
CA GLU A 375 -22.90 10.68 -32.98
C GLU A 375 -24.23 11.46 -32.98
N GLN A 376 -25.22 11.04 -32.20
CA GLN A 376 -26.50 11.75 -32.04
C GLN A 376 -26.35 13.14 -31.39
N GLU A 377 -25.46 13.29 -30.40
CA GLU A 377 -25.28 14.56 -29.69
C GLU A 377 -24.39 15.56 -30.44
N THR A 378 -23.42 15.06 -31.21
CA THR A 378 -22.46 15.92 -31.92
C THR A 378 -22.86 16.18 -33.38
N GLY A 379 -23.63 15.28 -34.00
CA GLY A 379 -23.87 15.30 -35.44
C GLY A 379 -22.65 14.93 -36.28
N ILE A 380 -21.57 14.43 -35.66
CA ILE A 380 -20.29 14.10 -36.29
C ILE A 380 -20.17 12.59 -36.39
N LYS A 381 -19.62 12.09 -37.50
CA LYS A 381 -19.41 10.66 -37.70
C LYS A 381 -18.47 10.09 -36.62
N VAL A 382 -18.97 9.11 -35.85
CA VAL A 382 -18.18 8.40 -34.84
C VAL A 382 -17.80 7.01 -35.34
N ILE A 383 -16.52 6.68 -35.22
CA ILE A 383 -15.93 5.44 -35.70
C ILE A 383 -15.30 4.74 -34.50
N ILE A 384 -15.66 3.47 -34.30
CA ILE A 384 -14.95 2.62 -33.35
C ILE A 384 -13.65 2.20 -34.03
N GLY A 385 -12.53 2.68 -33.51
CA GLY A 385 -11.19 2.32 -33.95
C GLY A 385 -10.85 0.88 -33.60
N GLY A 386 -9.68 0.43 -34.04
CA GLY A 386 -9.21 -0.94 -33.77
C GLY A 386 -8.88 -1.19 -32.29
N VAL A 387 -8.41 -2.42 -32.04
CA VAL A 387 -8.03 -2.92 -30.71
C VAL A 387 -7.09 -1.95 -29.97
N GLU A 388 -7.42 -1.63 -28.71
CA GLU A 388 -6.71 -0.68 -27.84
C GLU A 388 -5.18 -0.90 -27.82
N ALA A 389 -4.74 -2.16 -27.71
CA ALA A 389 -3.31 -2.51 -27.74
C ALA A 389 -2.62 -2.10 -29.04
N ASN A 390 -3.27 -2.26 -30.20
CA ASN A 390 -2.68 -1.86 -31.48
C ASN A 390 -2.55 -0.33 -31.55
N MET A 391 -3.54 0.39 -31.05
CA MET A 391 -3.53 1.85 -31.02
C MET A 391 -2.45 2.36 -30.07
N ALA A 392 -2.33 1.78 -28.87
CA ALA A 392 -1.26 2.10 -27.92
C ALA A 392 0.13 1.95 -28.58
N VAL A 393 0.34 0.87 -29.34
CA VAL A 393 1.57 0.64 -30.11
C VAL A 393 1.87 1.73 -31.11
N LEU A 394 0.91 2.09 -31.95
CA LEU A 394 1.11 3.15 -32.94
C LEU A 394 1.44 4.49 -32.26
N GLY A 395 0.82 4.80 -31.13
CA GLY A 395 1.13 6.00 -30.37
C GLY A 395 2.52 5.96 -29.75
N ALA A 396 2.91 4.87 -29.10
CA ALA A 396 4.21 4.74 -28.44
C ALA A 396 5.39 4.80 -29.42
N LEU A 397 5.22 4.33 -30.66
CA LEU A 397 6.21 4.46 -31.75
C LEU A 397 6.49 5.92 -32.15
N THR A 398 5.67 6.88 -31.70
CA THR A 398 5.97 8.32 -31.86
C THR A 398 6.92 8.86 -30.79
N THR A 399 7.33 8.02 -29.83
CA THR A 399 8.35 8.38 -28.84
C THR A 399 9.73 8.41 -29.51
N PRO A 400 10.50 9.50 -29.38
CA PRO A 400 11.84 9.56 -29.98
C PRO A 400 12.76 8.44 -29.48
N GLY A 401 13.48 7.79 -30.40
CA GLY A 401 14.46 6.76 -30.08
C GLY A 401 13.90 5.34 -29.90
N THR A 402 12.60 5.14 -30.14
CA THR A 402 11.99 3.79 -30.15
C THR A 402 11.89 3.24 -31.57
N ASP A 403 11.96 1.92 -31.70
CA ASP A 403 11.69 1.21 -32.95
C ASP A 403 11.16 -0.21 -32.63
N ARG A 404 10.74 -0.94 -33.66
CA ARG A 404 10.32 -2.34 -33.54
C ARG A 404 11.57 -3.25 -33.41
N PRO A 405 11.56 -4.25 -32.52
CA PRO A 405 10.44 -4.74 -31.73
C PRO A 405 10.38 -4.02 -30.37
N MET A 406 9.16 -3.77 -29.90
CA MET A 406 8.92 -2.95 -28.72
C MET A 406 7.82 -3.57 -27.87
N VAL A 407 7.92 -3.40 -26.55
CA VAL A 407 6.82 -3.63 -25.61
C VAL A 407 6.36 -2.30 -25.04
N ILE A 408 5.06 -2.18 -24.85
CA ILE A 408 4.44 -1.09 -24.10
C ILE A 408 3.87 -1.66 -22.84
N LEU A 409 4.07 -0.94 -21.74
CA LEU A 409 3.53 -1.26 -20.44
C LEU A 409 2.65 -0.09 -20.02
N ASP A 410 1.34 -0.30 -20.00
CA ASP A 410 0.37 0.65 -19.45
C ASP A 410 0.20 0.36 -17.95
N LEU A 411 0.77 1.27 -17.15
CA LEU A 411 0.78 1.17 -15.70
C LEU A 411 -0.44 1.90 -15.12
N GLY A 412 -1.56 1.20 -15.06
CA GLY A 412 -2.85 1.73 -14.62
C GLY A 412 -3.06 1.80 -13.11
N GLY A 413 -4.33 1.97 -12.71
CA GLY A 413 -4.78 1.85 -11.31
C GLY A 413 -5.07 0.42 -10.89
N GLY A 414 -5.93 -0.29 -11.63
CA GLY A 414 -6.36 -1.65 -11.31
C GLY A 414 -5.58 -2.78 -12.00
N SER A 415 -4.94 -2.49 -13.14
CA SER A 415 -4.20 -3.47 -13.95
C SER A 415 -2.91 -2.91 -14.52
N THR A 416 -2.00 -3.83 -14.84
CA THR A 416 -0.80 -3.59 -15.65
C THR A 416 -1.04 -4.26 -17.00
N ASP A 417 -1.19 -3.47 -18.05
CA ASP A 417 -1.49 -3.97 -19.39
C ASP A 417 -0.23 -3.91 -20.24
N SER A 418 -0.01 -4.91 -21.10
CA SER A 418 1.17 -4.95 -21.94
C SER A 418 0.85 -5.34 -23.39
N ALA A 419 1.59 -4.71 -24.32
CA ALA A 419 1.46 -4.95 -25.75
C ALA A 419 2.83 -5.04 -26.41
N PHE A 420 3.10 -6.14 -27.10
CA PHE A 420 4.34 -6.38 -27.85
C PHE A 420 4.06 -6.19 -29.34
N ILE A 421 4.96 -5.49 -30.04
CA ILE A 421 4.99 -5.44 -31.49
C ILE A 421 6.29 -6.06 -32.02
N SER A 422 6.14 -6.98 -32.95
CA SER A 422 7.25 -7.61 -33.65
C SER A 422 7.83 -6.71 -34.76
N LYS A 423 8.99 -7.10 -35.31
CA LYS A 423 9.57 -6.43 -36.50
C LYS A 423 8.63 -6.47 -37.72
N THR A 424 7.80 -7.51 -37.83
CA THR A 424 6.81 -7.68 -38.92
C THR A 424 5.51 -6.91 -38.71
N GLY A 425 5.28 -6.37 -37.50
CA GLY A 425 4.08 -5.60 -37.17
C GLY A 425 2.99 -6.41 -36.46
N ASP A 426 3.22 -7.70 -36.19
CA ASP A 426 2.30 -8.52 -35.39
C ASP A 426 2.24 -8.02 -33.95
N VAL A 427 1.03 -7.80 -33.43
CA VAL A 427 0.80 -7.33 -32.07
C VAL A 427 0.22 -8.45 -31.21
N LYS A 428 0.80 -8.62 -30.02
CA LYS A 428 0.29 -9.48 -28.95
C LYS A 428 0.02 -8.61 -27.73
N SER A 429 -1.02 -8.92 -26.95
CA SER A 429 -1.30 -8.21 -25.69
C SER A 429 -1.70 -9.16 -24.56
N ILE A 430 -1.44 -8.73 -23.33
CA ILE A 430 -1.81 -9.43 -22.10
C ILE A 430 -2.10 -8.40 -21.00
N HIS A 431 -2.99 -8.75 -20.07
CA HIS A 431 -3.39 -7.92 -18.94
C HIS A 431 -3.12 -8.67 -17.65
N HIS A 432 -2.54 -7.99 -16.67
CA HIS A 432 -2.21 -8.55 -15.36
C HIS A 432 -2.90 -7.74 -14.25
N ALA A 433 -3.37 -8.46 -13.23
CA ALA A 433 -3.95 -7.86 -12.02
C ALA A 433 -2.87 -7.15 -11.20
N GLY A 434 -3.28 -6.11 -10.47
CA GLY A 434 -2.42 -5.36 -9.58
C GLY A 434 -1.72 -4.21 -10.29
N ALA A 435 -2.04 -2.99 -9.87
CA ALA A 435 -1.26 -1.81 -10.24
C ALA A 435 -1.34 -0.76 -9.12
N GLY A 436 -1.60 0.50 -9.46
CA GLY A 436 -1.54 1.61 -8.53
C GLY A 436 -2.42 1.49 -7.28
N GLU A 437 -3.61 0.86 -7.36
CA GLU A 437 -4.52 0.68 -6.21
C GLU A 437 -3.96 -0.29 -5.17
N MET A 438 -3.31 -1.36 -5.64
CA MET A 438 -2.68 -2.33 -4.75
C MET A 438 -1.50 -1.71 -4.00
N VAL A 439 -0.73 -0.82 -4.65
CA VAL A 439 0.33 -0.05 -3.99
C VAL A 439 -0.24 0.85 -2.89
N THR A 440 -1.35 1.56 -3.17
CA THR A 440 -2.00 2.42 -2.19
C THR A 440 -2.51 1.62 -0.99
N MET A 441 -3.14 0.47 -1.23
CA MET A 441 -3.57 -0.43 -0.15
C MET A 441 -2.39 -0.90 0.70
N LEU A 442 -1.28 -1.32 0.09
CA LEU A 442 -0.09 -1.75 0.83
C LEU A 442 0.48 -0.65 1.73
N ILE A 443 0.56 0.59 1.21
CA ILE A 443 1.04 1.75 1.98
C ILE A 443 0.09 2.03 3.15
N ASN A 444 -1.22 2.04 2.88
CA ASN A 444 -2.27 2.28 3.87
C ASN A 444 -2.18 1.28 5.02
N SER A 445 -2.10 -0.01 4.67
CA SER A 445 -2.09 -1.12 5.62
C SER A 445 -0.79 -1.23 6.40
N GLU A 446 0.38 -1.18 5.75
CA GLU A 446 1.66 -1.36 6.46
C GLU A 446 1.99 -0.18 7.38
N LEU A 447 1.55 1.04 7.04
CA LEU A 447 1.71 2.21 7.90
C LEU A 447 0.59 2.40 8.93
N GLY A 448 -0.46 1.57 8.89
CA GLY A 448 -1.64 1.72 9.75
C GLY A 448 -2.31 3.09 9.59
N ILE A 449 -2.35 3.61 8.37
CA ILE A 449 -2.97 4.89 8.05
C ILE A 449 -4.40 4.56 7.62
N ASP A 450 -5.41 4.82 8.44
CA ASP A 450 -6.81 4.55 8.08
C ASP A 450 -7.40 5.63 7.13
N ASP A 451 -6.60 6.07 6.15
CA ASP A 451 -6.97 7.10 5.17
C ASP A 451 -6.36 6.79 3.80
N TYR A 452 -7.21 6.22 2.94
CA TYR A 452 -6.83 5.81 1.59
C TYR A 452 -6.36 6.98 0.71
N ASN A 453 -6.92 8.18 0.90
CA ASN A 453 -6.51 9.36 0.13
C ASN A 453 -5.12 9.83 0.55
N LEU A 454 -4.84 9.80 1.85
CA LEU A 454 -3.51 10.11 2.36
C LEU A 454 -2.48 9.07 1.89
N ALA A 455 -2.82 7.78 1.89
CA ALA A 455 -1.94 6.73 1.34
C ALA A 455 -1.67 6.92 -0.16
N GLU A 456 -2.69 7.33 -0.92
CA GLU A 456 -2.58 7.66 -2.35
C GLU A 456 -1.68 8.89 -2.56
N ASP A 457 -1.77 9.89 -1.69
CA ASP A 457 -0.89 11.06 -1.71
C ASP A 457 0.55 10.70 -1.34
N ILE A 458 0.76 9.89 -0.30
CA ILE A 458 2.08 9.35 0.07
C ILE A 458 2.70 8.62 -1.11
N LYS A 459 1.91 7.83 -1.86
CA LYS A 459 2.38 7.12 -3.06
C LYS A 459 2.96 8.07 -4.11
N LYS A 460 2.24 9.15 -4.42
CA LYS A 460 2.51 9.99 -5.61
C LYS A 460 3.45 11.16 -5.37
N TYR A 461 3.60 11.60 -4.12
CA TYR A 461 4.30 12.83 -3.79
C TYR A 461 5.47 12.60 -2.83
N PRO A 462 6.50 13.47 -2.88
CA PRO A 462 7.61 13.43 -1.94
C PRO A 462 7.17 13.83 -0.53
N LEU A 463 7.95 13.38 0.45
CA LEU A 463 7.76 13.68 1.86
C LEU A 463 8.71 14.80 2.32
N ALA A 464 8.31 15.49 3.37
CA ALA A 464 9.19 16.35 4.15
C ALA A 464 8.90 16.23 5.65
N LYS A 465 9.90 16.54 6.47
CA LYS A 465 9.78 16.71 7.91
C LYS A 465 9.71 18.20 8.23
N VAL A 466 8.66 18.63 8.91
CA VAL A 466 8.58 20.00 9.45
C VAL A 466 9.47 20.06 10.69
N GLU A 467 10.59 20.78 10.61
CA GLU A 467 11.55 20.90 11.73
C GLU A 467 11.25 22.11 12.61
N SER A 468 10.71 23.17 12.03
CA SER A 468 10.29 24.38 12.76
C SER A 468 9.08 25.03 12.10
N LEU A 469 8.60 26.14 12.66
CA LEU A 469 7.56 26.96 12.02
C LEU A 469 8.05 27.65 10.73
N PHE A 470 9.34 27.65 10.42
CA PHE A 470 9.89 28.38 9.28
C PHE A 470 10.72 27.52 8.33
N ASN A 471 10.83 26.21 8.56
CA ASN A 471 11.54 25.33 7.64
C ASN A 471 11.02 23.89 7.65
N ILE A 472 11.28 23.23 6.52
CA ILE A 472 11.08 21.79 6.34
C ILE A 472 12.36 21.18 5.76
N ARG A 473 12.56 19.89 6.03
CA ARG A 473 13.59 19.07 5.39
C ARG A 473 12.92 18.02 4.51
N TYR A 474 13.20 18.03 3.21
CA TYR A 474 12.71 17.03 2.28
C TYR A 474 13.37 15.66 2.51
N GLU A 475 12.74 14.62 1.99
CA GLU A 475 13.26 13.24 2.04
C GLU A 475 14.60 13.03 1.32
N ASP A 476 15.01 13.95 0.44
CA ASP A 476 16.33 13.98 -0.19
C ASP A 476 17.40 14.69 0.66
N GLY A 477 17.01 15.22 1.82
CA GLY A 477 17.86 15.95 2.75
C GLY A 477 17.93 17.46 2.53
N SER A 478 17.36 17.97 1.43
CA SER A 478 17.32 19.40 1.14
C SER A 478 16.44 20.14 2.15
N VAL A 479 16.83 21.38 2.48
CA VAL A 479 16.12 22.22 3.47
C VAL A 479 15.50 23.42 2.76
N CYS A 480 14.23 23.68 3.05
CA CYS A 480 13.50 24.82 2.51
C CYS A 480 13.03 25.72 3.66
N PHE A 481 13.26 27.03 3.52
CA PHE A 481 12.87 28.06 4.49
C PHE A 481 11.69 28.88 3.97
N PHE A 482 10.80 29.26 4.88
CA PHE A 482 9.60 30.04 4.59
C PHE A 482 9.68 31.42 5.23
N GLN A 483 9.19 32.44 4.53
CA GLN A 483 9.09 33.80 5.08
C GLN A 483 7.93 33.98 6.06
N LYS A 484 6.89 33.16 5.91
CA LYS A 484 5.70 33.15 6.77
C LYS A 484 5.72 31.88 7.63
N PRO A 485 5.21 31.93 8.86
CA PRO A 485 5.11 30.74 9.69
C PRO A 485 4.19 29.70 9.05
N LEU A 486 4.62 28.45 9.11
CA LEU A 486 3.84 27.27 8.74
C LEU A 486 2.67 27.09 9.72
N SER A 487 1.63 26.37 9.27
CA SER A 487 0.49 26.04 10.12
C SER A 487 0.92 25.21 11.33
N ALA A 488 0.35 25.52 12.50
CA ALA A 488 0.57 24.73 13.71
C ALA A 488 0.11 23.26 13.55
N SER A 489 -0.84 22.99 12.64
CA SER A 489 -1.33 21.62 12.39
C SER A 489 -0.27 20.67 11.83
N ILE A 490 0.75 21.20 11.15
CA ILE A 490 1.83 20.42 10.53
C ILE A 490 3.13 20.46 11.32
N PHE A 491 3.19 21.24 12.42
CA PHE A 491 4.40 21.41 13.20
C PHE A 491 4.93 20.08 13.73
N ALA A 492 6.24 19.84 13.57
CA ALA A 492 6.93 18.62 13.96
C ALA A 492 6.40 17.32 13.32
N ARG A 493 5.54 17.39 12.29
CA ARG A 493 5.00 16.21 11.58
C ARG A 493 5.76 15.92 10.30
N ASN A 494 5.66 14.68 9.84
CA ASN A 494 5.94 14.36 8.45
C ASN A 494 4.77 14.89 7.62
N VAL A 495 5.06 15.45 6.46
CA VAL A 495 4.07 15.98 5.52
C VAL A 495 4.30 15.40 4.14
N VAL A 496 3.22 15.18 3.42
CA VAL A 496 3.25 15.02 1.97
C VAL A 496 3.31 16.41 1.34
N VAL A 497 4.29 16.65 0.49
CA VAL A 497 4.47 17.95 -0.19
C VAL A 497 3.84 17.88 -1.58
N LYS A 498 2.71 18.54 -1.76
CA LYS A 498 2.09 18.79 -3.07
C LYS A 498 2.45 20.19 -3.55
N GLU A 499 2.12 20.51 -4.80
CA GLU A 499 2.48 21.80 -5.43
C GLU A 499 2.04 23.02 -4.61
N ASN A 500 0.84 22.99 -4.03
CA ASN A 500 0.25 24.14 -3.33
C ASN A 500 -0.11 23.86 -1.86
N GLU A 501 0.11 22.64 -1.37
CA GLU A 501 -0.32 22.24 -0.03
C GLU A 501 0.64 21.23 0.62
N MET A 502 0.68 21.27 1.95
CA MET A 502 1.38 20.28 2.77
C MET A 502 0.35 19.52 3.58
N VAL A 503 0.23 18.22 3.32
CA VAL A 503 -0.75 17.35 3.99
C VAL A 503 -0.06 16.63 5.15
N PRO A 504 -0.51 16.80 6.41
CA PRO A 504 0.10 16.11 7.55
C PRO A 504 -0.12 14.60 7.47
N VAL A 505 0.96 13.84 7.70
CA VAL A 505 0.88 12.39 7.87
C VAL A 505 0.67 12.09 9.36
N HIS A 506 -0.50 11.55 9.69
CA HIS A 506 -0.88 11.18 11.06
C HIS A 506 -0.31 9.82 11.46
N SER A 507 1.01 9.70 11.47
CA SER A 507 1.71 8.48 11.87
C SER A 507 2.89 8.80 12.80
N LYS A 508 3.19 7.86 13.71
CA LYS A 508 4.41 7.91 14.55
C LYS A 508 5.67 7.47 13.80
N HIS A 509 5.54 6.94 12.58
CA HIS A 509 6.68 6.47 11.80
C HIS A 509 7.64 7.60 11.43
N SER A 510 8.93 7.29 11.35
CA SER A 510 9.92 8.21 10.79
C SER A 510 9.66 8.44 9.29
N ILE A 511 10.15 9.57 8.77
CA ILE A 511 10.09 9.85 7.32
C ILE A 511 10.74 8.73 6.51
N ASP A 512 11.85 8.17 7.00
CA ASP A 512 12.55 7.06 6.35
C ASP A 512 11.70 5.79 6.30
N LYS A 513 11.02 5.42 7.39
CA LYS A 513 10.13 4.26 7.38
C LYS A 513 8.99 4.44 6.38
N ILE A 514 8.36 5.61 6.32
CA ILE A 514 7.29 5.89 5.34
C ILE A 514 7.84 5.78 3.91
N ARG A 515 9.01 6.36 3.64
CA ARG A 515 9.68 6.28 2.34
C ARG A 515 10.02 4.84 1.96
N ILE A 516 10.54 4.04 2.89
CA ILE A 516 10.84 2.63 2.66
C ILE A 516 9.57 1.86 2.30
N VAL A 517 8.49 2.02 3.07
CA VAL A 517 7.21 1.35 2.79
C VAL A 517 6.67 1.76 1.42
N ARG A 518 6.68 3.06 1.09
CA ARG A 518 6.26 3.57 -0.23
C ARG A 518 7.03 2.90 -1.37
N ARG A 519 8.36 2.88 -1.28
CA ARG A 519 9.23 2.33 -2.33
C ARG A 519 9.09 0.82 -2.45
N GLU A 520 9.04 0.11 -1.33
CA GLU A 520 8.88 -1.35 -1.33
C GLU A 520 7.50 -1.77 -1.85
N ALA A 521 6.43 -1.04 -1.50
CA ALA A 521 5.11 -1.29 -2.08
C ALA A 521 5.12 -1.14 -3.60
N LYS A 522 5.72 -0.06 -4.14
CA LYS A 522 5.87 0.15 -5.59
C LYS A 522 6.65 -0.99 -6.25
N LYS A 523 7.79 -1.40 -5.67
CA LYS A 523 8.61 -2.49 -6.20
C LYS A 523 7.86 -3.82 -6.22
N LYS A 524 7.27 -4.21 -5.08
CA LYS A 524 6.56 -5.49 -4.93
C LYS A 524 5.44 -5.65 -5.96
N ILE A 525 4.77 -4.56 -6.35
CA ILE A 525 3.71 -4.60 -7.36
C ILE A 525 4.28 -4.47 -8.77
N PHE A 526 4.89 -3.32 -9.10
CA PHE A 526 5.22 -2.99 -10.48
C PHE A 526 6.39 -3.80 -11.01
N ILE A 527 7.46 -4.01 -10.24
CA ILE A 527 8.61 -4.79 -10.73
C ILE A 527 8.20 -6.23 -10.98
N THR A 528 7.49 -6.83 -10.02
CA THR A 528 6.95 -8.19 -10.16
C THR A 528 6.07 -8.32 -11.41
N ASN A 529 5.15 -7.38 -11.62
CA ASN A 529 4.25 -7.42 -12.78
C ASN A 529 4.94 -7.14 -14.10
N VAL A 530 5.89 -6.19 -14.15
CA VAL A 530 6.62 -5.89 -15.37
C VAL A 530 7.44 -7.10 -15.81
N VAL A 531 8.19 -7.72 -14.89
CA VAL A 531 8.97 -8.93 -15.23
C VAL A 531 8.03 -10.06 -15.67
N ARG A 532 6.91 -10.26 -14.97
CA ARG A 532 5.88 -11.26 -15.34
C ARG A 532 5.29 -10.99 -16.73
N ALA A 533 4.89 -9.76 -17.01
CA ALA A 533 4.31 -9.35 -18.28
C ALA A 533 5.28 -9.53 -19.44
N LEU A 534 6.54 -9.11 -19.25
CA LEU A 534 7.56 -9.28 -20.27
C LEU A 534 7.87 -10.76 -20.53
N GLN A 535 7.89 -11.61 -19.51
CA GLN A 535 8.07 -13.06 -19.68
C GLN A 535 6.92 -13.70 -20.49
N ASP A 536 5.69 -13.31 -20.24
CA ASP A 536 4.50 -13.85 -20.92
C ASP A 536 4.39 -13.39 -22.38
N ILE A 537 4.92 -12.20 -22.69
CA ILE A 537 4.80 -11.57 -24.01
C ILE A 537 6.04 -11.78 -24.89
N ALA A 538 7.23 -11.97 -24.29
CA ALA A 538 8.48 -12.12 -25.00
C ALA A 538 8.47 -13.30 -25.98
N PRO A 539 9.05 -13.14 -27.18
CA PRO A 539 9.27 -14.26 -28.10
C PRO A 539 10.06 -15.39 -27.43
N GLY A 540 9.49 -16.59 -27.39
CA GLY A 540 10.10 -17.75 -26.73
C GLY A 540 10.33 -17.60 -25.23
N ASN A 541 9.60 -16.70 -24.56
CA ASN A 541 9.74 -16.35 -23.15
C ASN A 541 11.15 -15.87 -22.77
N ASN A 542 11.87 -15.28 -23.73
CA ASN A 542 13.22 -14.74 -23.51
C ASN A 542 13.19 -13.21 -23.44
N LEU A 543 13.37 -12.67 -22.23
CA LEU A 543 13.40 -11.22 -21.97
C LEU A 543 14.42 -10.48 -22.85
N ARG A 544 15.55 -11.10 -23.19
CA ARG A 544 16.60 -10.50 -24.03
C ARG A 544 16.19 -10.32 -25.50
N ALA A 545 15.06 -10.89 -25.92
CA ALA A 545 14.52 -10.67 -27.26
C ALA A 545 13.76 -9.34 -27.37
N ILE A 546 13.53 -8.64 -26.26
CA ILE A 546 12.88 -7.34 -26.21
C ILE A 546 13.98 -6.27 -26.23
N GLU A 547 13.94 -5.38 -27.21
CA GLU A 547 14.93 -4.31 -27.35
C GLU A 547 14.45 -3.03 -26.61
N PHE A 548 13.18 -2.66 -26.80
CA PHE A 548 12.60 -1.43 -26.27
C PHE A 548 11.36 -1.70 -25.39
N VAL A 549 11.26 -1.00 -24.27
CA VAL A 549 10.11 -0.96 -23.39
C VAL A 549 9.71 0.49 -23.15
N VAL A 550 8.45 0.82 -23.48
CA VAL A 550 7.88 2.15 -23.28
C VAL A 550 6.83 2.10 -22.17
N LEU A 551 7.06 2.86 -21.10
CA LEU A 551 6.12 2.97 -19.99
C LEU A 551 5.10 4.07 -20.29
N VAL A 552 3.81 3.72 -20.25
CA VAL A 552 2.69 4.64 -20.41
C VAL A 552 1.72 4.49 -19.24
N GLY A 553 0.72 5.36 -19.17
CA GLY A 553 -0.34 5.29 -18.17
C GLY A 553 -0.08 6.18 -16.95
N GLY A 554 -1.01 6.11 -16.00
CA GLY A 554 -1.01 7.01 -14.85
C GLY A 554 0.18 6.83 -13.91
N SER A 555 0.55 5.58 -13.66
CA SER A 555 1.66 5.26 -12.76
C SER A 555 3.02 5.45 -13.41
N ALA A 556 3.10 5.64 -14.73
CA ALA A 556 4.34 6.02 -15.43
C ALA A 556 4.72 7.51 -15.26
N LEU A 557 3.83 8.33 -14.68
CA LEU A 557 4.11 9.71 -14.26
C LEU A 557 4.70 9.79 -12.85
N ASP A 558 4.70 8.68 -12.11
CA ASP A 558 5.26 8.65 -10.77
C ASP A 558 6.77 8.94 -10.81
N PHE A 559 7.27 9.64 -9.79
CA PHE A 559 8.67 10.07 -9.75
C PHE A 559 9.65 8.95 -9.38
N GLU A 560 9.17 7.76 -9.00
CA GLU A 560 10.01 6.62 -8.61
C GLU A 560 9.79 5.39 -9.50
N ILE A 561 8.55 5.10 -9.91
CA ILE A 561 8.20 3.85 -10.62
C ILE A 561 9.00 3.68 -11.94
N PRO A 562 9.07 4.67 -12.85
CA PRO A 562 9.83 4.52 -14.09
C PRO A 562 11.31 4.26 -13.87
N GLU A 563 11.92 4.93 -12.87
CA GLU A 563 13.33 4.73 -12.51
C GLU A 563 13.55 3.32 -11.97
N MET A 564 12.69 2.85 -11.07
CA MET A 564 12.77 1.49 -10.52
C MET A 564 12.66 0.42 -11.61
N ILE A 565 11.74 0.61 -12.57
CA ILE A 565 11.57 -0.35 -13.68
C ILE A 565 12.78 -0.29 -14.62
N SER A 566 13.28 0.91 -14.93
CA SER A 566 14.46 1.07 -15.77
C SER A 566 15.69 0.41 -15.16
N ASP A 567 15.92 0.60 -13.85
CA ASP A 567 17.00 -0.03 -13.10
C ASP A 567 16.92 -1.57 -13.17
N GLU A 568 15.74 -2.16 -12.90
CA GLU A 568 15.55 -3.61 -12.99
C GLU A 568 15.79 -4.14 -14.41
N LEU A 569 15.21 -3.48 -15.42
CA LEU A 569 15.29 -3.94 -16.81
C LEU A 569 16.68 -3.76 -17.44
N SER A 570 17.49 -2.86 -16.89
CA SER A 570 18.89 -2.65 -17.30
C SER A 570 19.73 -3.93 -17.15
N HIS A 571 19.44 -4.78 -16.16
CA HIS A 571 20.11 -6.07 -15.97
C HIS A 571 19.91 -7.05 -17.13
N TYR A 572 18.86 -6.84 -17.92
CA TYR A 572 18.55 -7.65 -19.11
C TYR A 572 19.03 -7.01 -20.41
N GLY A 573 19.60 -5.80 -20.35
CA GLY A 573 20.03 -5.03 -21.53
C GLY A 573 18.86 -4.40 -22.30
N ILE A 574 17.70 -4.23 -21.66
CA ILE A 574 16.49 -3.69 -22.28
C ILE A 574 16.48 -2.17 -22.10
N VAL A 575 16.23 -1.43 -23.19
CA VAL A 575 16.03 0.02 -23.12
C VAL A 575 14.63 0.29 -22.57
N CYS A 576 14.53 0.85 -21.37
CA CYS A 576 13.26 1.15 -20.72
C CYS A 576 13.19 2.60 -20.23
N GLY A 577 12.08 3.27 -20.49
CA GLY A 577 11.78 4.59 -19.94
C GLY A 577 10.32 5.01 -20.12
N SER A 578 9.94 6.10 -19.47
CA SER A 578 8.64 6.76 -19.69
C SER A 578 8.52 7.21 -21.14
N GLY A 579 7.39 6.89 -21.76
CA GLY A 579 7.07 7.34 -23.10
C GLY A 579 7.09 8.87 -23.19
N ASN A 580 7.37 9.36 -24.40
CA ASN A 580 7.21 10.77 -24.72
C ASN A 580 6.49 10.87 -26.06
N ILE A 581 5.19 10.61 -26.02
CA ILE A 581 4.35 10.48 -27.21
C ILE A 581 4.40 11.80 -27.99
N ARG A 582 4.68 11.69 -29.30
CA ARG A 582 4.90 12.81 -30.24
C ARG A 582 5.98 13.81 -29.79
N ALA A 583 6.90 13.37 -28.93
CA ALA A 583 7.93 14.19 -28.28
C ALA A 583 7.40 15.34 -27.38
N LYS A 584 6.11 15.34 -27.01
CA LYS A 584 5.50 16.44 -26.23
C LYS A 584 4.51 16.03 -25.15
N GLU A 585 3.90 14.85 -25.21
CA GLU A 585 2.81 14.46 -24.30
C GLU A 585 3.30 13.72 -23.05
N GLY A 586 4.58 13.35 -22.96
CA GLY A 586 5.06 12.43 -21.94
C GLY A 586 4.44 11.03 -22.08
N PRO A 587 4.23 10.27 -20.99
CA PRO A 587 3.75 8.89 -21.02
C PRO A 587 2.23 8.78 -21.22
N ARG A 588 1.62 9.77 -21.88
CA ARG A 588 0.18 9.92 -22.10
C ARG A 588 -0.13 9.97 -23.59
N ASN A 589 -1.41 9.91 -23.92
CA ASN A 589 -1.99 10.11 -25.24
C ASN A 589 -1.60 9.05 -26.28
N ALA A 590 -1.09 7.89 -25.84
CA ALA A 590 -0.64 6.82 -26.73
C ALA A 590 -1.79 6.27 -27.57
N VAL A 591 -2.86 5.79 -26.94
CA VAL A 591 -4.03 5.23 -27.65
C VAL A 591 -4.72 6.30 -28.49
N ALA A 592 -4.96 7.49 -27.95
CA ALA A 592 -5.59 8.60 -28.68
C ALA A 592 -4.80 8.99 -29.94
N THR A 593 -3.47 9.07 -29.83
CA THR A 593 -2.56 9.31 -30.98
C THR A 593 -2.63 8.17 -31.99
N GLY A 594 -2.60 6.92 -31.51
CA GLY A 594 -2.69 5.73 -32.34
C GLY A 594 -3.97 5.63 -33.15
N LEU A 595 -5.11 6.02 -32.57
CA LEU A 595 -6.41 6.05 -33.26
C LEU A 595 -6.38 6.97 -34.48
N VAL A 596 -5.80 8.17 -34.33
CA VAL A 596 -5.65 9.12 -35.44
C VAL A 596 -4.70 8.58 -36.51
N ILE A 597 -3.56 8.02 -36.12
CA ILE A 597 -2.59 7.40 -37.05
C ILE A 597 -3.26 6.27 -37.83
N SER A 598 -3.97 5.37 -37.13
CA SER A 598 -4.65 4.23 -37.74
C SER A 598 -5.72 4.67 -38.73
N TYR A 599 -6.50 5.70 -38.40
CA TYR A 599 -7.51 6.23 -39.31
C TYR A 599 -6.88 6.92 -40.52
N TYR A 600 -5.80 7.68 -40.33
CA TYR A 600 -5.08 8.29 -41.44
C TYR A 600 -4.49 7.26 -42.41
N ASN A 601 -3.91 6.19 -41.89
CA ASN A 601 -3.35 5.11 -42.71
C ASN A 601 -4.45 4.36 -43.49
N SER A 602 -5.60 4.11 -42.87
CA SER A 602 -6.72 3.44 -43.56
C SER A 602 -7.26 4.27 -44.73
N LEU A 603 -7.26 5.60 -44.64
CA LEU A 603 -7.61 6.49 -45.76
C LEU A 603 -6.61 6.39 -46.93
N LYS A 604 -5.36 6.02 -46.66
CA LYS A 604 -4.31 5.83 -47.68
C LYS A 604 -4.20 4.40 -48.20
N GLY A 605 -4.92 3.44 -47.61
CA GLY A 605 -4.78 2.02 -47.94
C GLY A 605 -3.43 1.42 -47.51
N ILE A 606 -2.84 1.96 -46.44
CA ILE A 606 -1.54 1.53 -45.86
C ILE A 606 -1.78 0.74 -44.59
#